data_AF-E9GBM2-F1
#
_entry.id   AF-E9GBM2-F1
#
_cell.length_a   1.000
_cell.length_b   1.000
_cell.length_c   1.000
_cell.angle_alpha   90.00
_cell.angle_beta   90.00
_cell.angle_gamma   90.00
#
_symmetry.space_group_name_H-M   'P 1'
#
loop_
_entity.id
_entity.type
_entity.pdbx_description
1 polymer ?
#
loop_
_entity_poly.entity_id
_entity_poly.type
_entity_poly.pdbx_seq_one_letter_code
_entity_poly.pdbx_strand_id
1 'polypeptide(L)'
;MVIENLEEIVKKKSWCDSLIKAINKVIDLKKENNPSRGTKNYLAEQVFELVFYIGKKGIEFTEEERKVIGPLIKEIIWFLGVYIFYIGNIFVPDFDGYNLLQRSGIQFLLDNFKEFPVTNEELLGDSLKELQDSEGLEIFDETLTYYKENQGFMDFESLPLPLGDPVRPEGVPETHIWWS
;
A
#
# COMPACT_ATOMS: atom_id res chain seq x y z
N MET A 1 -16.82 -8.06 11.20
CA MET A 1 -17.32 -6.79 10.64
C MET A 1 -16.69 -6.65 9.28
N VAL A 2 -17.38 -7.15 8.26
CA VAL A 2 -16.86 -7.24 6.89
C VAL A 2 -17.00 -5.86 6.27
N ILE A 3 -15.88 -5.26 5.88
CA ILE A 3 -15.90 -4.12 4.96
C ILE A 3 -16.62 -4.60 3.70
N GLU A 4 -17.53 -3.78 3.15
CA GLU A 4 -18.03 -3.95 1.77
C GLU A 4 -16.88 -4.49 0.91
N ASN A 5 -17.15 -5.59 0.20
CA ASN A 5 -16.15 -6.26 -0.63
C ASN A 5 -15.41 -5.20 -1.45
N LEU A 6 -14.07 -5.22 -1.53
CA LEU A 6 -13.29 -4.25 -2.30
C LEU A 6 -13.82 -4.09 -3.73
N GLU A 7 -14.38 -5.17 -4.27
CA GLU A 7 -15.13 -5.18 -5.53
C GLU A 7 -16.35 -4.23 -5.57
N GLU A 8 -17.11 -4.10 -4.48
CA GLU A 8 -18.23 -3.15 -4.37
C GLU A 8 -17.76 -1.70 -4.27
N ILE A 9 -16.64 -1.46 -3.59
CA ILE A 9 -15.97 -0.15 -3.52
C ILE A 9 -15.51 0.28 -4.92
N VAL A 10 -14.83 -0.62 -5.65
CA VAL A 10 -14.39 -0.40 -7.03
C VAL A 10 -15.57 -0.18 -7.99
N LYS A 11 -16.74 -0.79 -7.72
CA LYS A 11 -17.97 -0.64 -8.53
C LYS A 11 -18.69 0.70 -8.32
N LYS A 12 -18.61 1.32 -7.13
CA LYS A 12 -19.36 2.55 -6.80
C LYS A 12 -18.72 3.86 -7.33
N LYS A 13 -17.54 3.81 -7.97
CA LYS A 13 -16.79 4.98 -8.52
C LYS A 13 -16.45 6.11 -7.55
N SER A 14 -16.74 6.00 -6.25
CA SER A 14 -16.32 7.01 -5.27
C SER A 14 -14.96 6.64 -4.65
N TRP A 15 -13.89 6.82 -5.43
CA TRP A 15 -12.52 6.51 -5.02
C TRP A 15 -12.06 7.36 -3.83
N CYS A 16 -12.42 8.64 -3.83
CA CYS A 16 -12.12 9.56 -2.73
C CYS A 16 -12.78 9.10 -1.42
N ASP A 17 -14.11 8.90 -1.41
CA ASP A 17 -14.82 8.44 -0.20
C ASP A 17 -14.28 7.11 0.31
N SER A 18 -13.91 6.23 -0.61
CA SER A 18 -13.40 4.91 -0.27
C SER A 18 -12.02 4.98 0.38
N LEU A 19 -11.13 5.81 -0.16
CA LEU A 19 -9.82 6.06 0.43
C LEU A 19 -9.97 6.74 1.80
N ILE A 20 -10.80 7.78 1.92
CA ILE A 20 -11.08 8.46 3.19
C ILE A 20 -11.64 7.47 4.22
N LYS A 21 -12.58 6.60 3.82
CA LYS A 21 -13.16 5.57 4.69
C LYS A 21 -12.11 4.55 5.16
N ALA A 22 -11.18 4.16 4.30
CA ALA A 22 -10.09 3.25 4.68
C ALA A 22 -9.13 3.92 5.67
N ILE A 23 -8.71 5.15 5.39
CA ILE A 23 -7.81 5.92 6.28
C ILE A 23 -8.47 6.16 7.64
N ASN A 24 -9.73 6.56 7.68
CA ASN A 24 -10.44 6.81 8.94
C ASN A 24 -10.55 5.56 9.81
N LYS A 25 -10.65 4.35 9.23
CA LYS A 25 -10.60 3.11 10.00
C LYS A 25 -9.26 2.90 10.68
N VAL A 26 -8.15 3.25 10.02
CA VAL A 26 -6.82 3.23 10.66
C VAL A 26 -6.76 4.23 11.80
N ILE A 27 -7.27 5.45 11.59
CA ILE A 27 -7.31 6.50 12.63
C ILE A 27 -8.15 6.05 13.83
N ASP A 28 -9.30 5.43 13.60
CA ASP A 28 -10.16 4.92 14.67
C ASP A 28 -9.52 3.73 15.40
N LEU A 29 -8.81 2.86 14.68
CA LEU A 29 -8.05 1.76 15.29
C LEU A 29 -6.98 2.28 16.28
N LYS A 30 -6.34 3.42 16.00
CA LYS A 30 -5.37 4.04 16.94
C LYS A 30 -6.01 4.40 18.29
N LYS A 31 -7.33 4.56 18.36
CA LYS A 31 -8.09 4.87 19.58
C LYS A 31 -8.52 3.62 20.35
N GLU A 32 -8.46 2.44 19.73
CA GLU A 32 -8.81 1.18 20.37
C GLU A 32 -7.73 0.73 21.36
N ASN A 33 -8.15 0.06 22.44
CA ASN A 33 -7.22 -0.49 23.40
C ASN A 33 -6.68 -1.85 22.90
N ASN A 34 -5.39 -1.90 22.60
CA ASN A 34 -4.66 -3.09 22.15
C ASN A 34 -5.25 -3.84 20.94
N PRO A 35 -5.43 -3.18 19.78
CA PRO A 35 -5.94 -3.83 18.57
C PRO A 35 -5.00 -4.95 18.10
N SER A 36 -5.60 -6.03 17.59
CA SER A 36 -4.86 -7.21 17.12
C SER A 36 -3.92 -6.86 15.97
N ARG A 37 -2.80 -7.58 15.87
CA ARG A 37 -1.84 -7.40 14.76
C ARG A 37 -2.48 -7.64 13.39
N GLY A 38 -3.31 -8.69 13.28
CA GLY A 38 -4.02 -8.99 12.04
C GLY A 38 -4.94 -7.85 11.60
N THR A 39 -5.63 -7.20 12.54
CA THR A 39 -6.47 -6.02 12.23
C THR A 39 -5.64 -4.84 11.75
N LYS A 40 -4.47 -4.59 12.38
CA LYS A 40 -3.57 -3.50 11.97
C LYS A 40 -3.09 -3.70 10.54
N ASN A 41 -2.59 -4.90 10.24
CA ASN A 41 -2.07 -5.27 8.93
C ASN A 41 -3.14 -5.16 7.86
N TYR A 42 -4.30 -5.77 8.11
CA TYR A 42 -5.44 -5.71 7.18
C TYR A 42 -5.83 -4.27 6.83
N LEU A 43 -5.85 -3.35 7.80
CA LEU A 43 -6.21 -1.96 7.49
C LEU A 43 -5.12 -1.21 6.70
N ALA A 44 -3.84 -1.50 6.93
CA ALA A 44 -2.75 -0.97 6.11
C ALA A 44 -2.83 -1.51 4.66
N GLU A 45 -3.05 -2.81 4.51
CA GLU A 45 -3.25 -3.50 3.23
C GLU A 45 -4.34 -2.82 2.40
N GLN A 46 -5.50 -2.59 3.00
CA GLN A 46 -6.62 -1.93 2.33
C GLN A 46 -6.28 -0.52 1.84
N VAL A 47 -5.45 0.23 2.58
CA VAL A 47 -5.02 1.58 2.16
C VAL A 47 -4.10 1.47 0.94
N PHE A 48 -3.08 0.62 0.98
CA PHE A 48 -2.15 0.45 -0.15
C PHE A 48 -2.82 -0.15 -1.38
N GLU A 49 -3.75 -1.09 -1.22
CA GLU A 49 -4.55 -1.62 -2.32
C GLU A 49 -5.39 -0.55 -3.00
N LEU A 50 -6.08 0.28 -2.21
CA LEU A 50 -6.87 1.39 -2.75
C LEU A 50 -5.99 2.38 -3.51
N VAL A 51 -4.85 2.77 -2.92
CA VAL A 51 -3.87 3.65 -3.58
C VAL A 51 -3.37 3.02 -4.87
N PHE A 52 -3.08 1.71 -4.88
CA PHE A 52 -2.72 0.98 -6.09
C PHE A 52 -3.79 1.09 -7.17
N TYR A 53 -5.05 0.80 -6.85
CA TYR A 53 -6.13 0.86 -7.84
C TYR A 53 -6.41 2.29 -8.34
N ILE A 54 -6.30 3.29 -7.47
CA ILE A 54 -6.40 4.71 -7.82
C ILE A 54 -5.30 5.08 -8.82
N GLY A 55 -4.05 4.75 -8.51
CA GLY A 55 -2.89 5.02 -9.37
C GLY A 55 -2.96 4.29 -10.71
N LYS A 56 -3.22 2.97 -10.68
CA LYS A 56 -3.38 2.12 -11.87
C LYS A 56 -4.47 2.64 -12.82
N LYS A 57 -5.57 3.18 -12.28
CA LYS A 57 -6.67 3.73 -13.09
C LYS A 57 -6.45 5.18 -13.51
N GLY A 58 -5.38 5.84 -13.06
CA GLY A 58 -5.13 7.25 -13.33
C GLY A 58 -6.21 8.17 -12.78
N ILE A 59 -6.75 7.86 -11.58
CA ILE A 59 -7.77 8.70 -10.96
C ILE A 59 -7.12 9.98 -10.43
N GLU A 60 -7.58 11.12 -10.95
CA GLU A 60 -7.16 12.44 -10.46
C GLU A 60 -8.14 12.97 -9.40
N PHE A 61 -7.59 13.43 -8.28
CA PHE A 61 -8.37 14.11 -7.24
C PHE A 61 -8.46 15.60 -7.51
N THR A 62 -9.63 16.17 -7.23
CA THR A 62 -9.87 17.62 -7.20
C THR A 62 -9.07 18.28 -6.08
N GLU A 63 -8.88 19.60 -6.16
CA GLU A 63 -8.17 20.37 -5.13
C GLU A 63 -8.78 20.19 -3.73
N GLU A 64 -10.11 20.17 -3.64
CA GLU A 64 -10.81 20.01 -2.36
C GLU A 64 -10.66 18.61 -1.78
N GLU A 65 -10.65 17.57 -2.62
CA GLU A 65 -10.36 16.21 -2.18
C GLU A 65 -8.92 16.08 -1.69
N ARG A 66 -7.95 16.71 -2.38
CA ARG A 66 -6.53 16.71 -1.96
C ARG A 66 -6.36 17.37 -0.59
N LYS A 67 -7.05 18.49 -0.33
CA LYS A 67 -7.07 19.19 0.97
C LYS A 67 -7.63 18.34 2.11
N VAL A 68 -8.53 17.40 1.80
CA VAL A 68 -9.07 16.45 2.79
C VAL A 68 -8.14 15.25 2.97
N ILE A 69 -7.62 14.69 1.88
CA ILE A 69 -6.83 13.46 1.91
C ILE A 69 -5.43 13.69 2.50
N GLY A 70 -4.75 14.79 2.15
CA GLY A 70 -3.39 15.09 2.59
C GLY A 70 -3.19 15.00 4.12
N PRO A 71 -3.97 15.73 4.93
CA PRO A 71 -3.89 15.65 6.39
C PRO A 71 -4.19 14.26 6.94
N LEU A 72 -5.14 13.54 6.33
CA LEU A 72 -5.53 12.20 6.75
C LEU A 72 -4.41 11.18 6.52
N ILE A 73 -3.71 11.25 5.38
CA ILE A 73 -2.56 10.38 5.12
C ILE A 73 -1.43 10.69 6.10
N LYS A 74 -1.14 11.98 6.35
CA LYS A 74 -0.12 12.37 7.33
C LYS A 74 -0.38 11.77 8.72
N GLU A 75 -1.64 11.75 9.16
CA GLU A 75 -2.04 11.18 10.45
C GLU A 75 -1.75 9.67 10.58
N ILE A 76 -1.70 8.95 9.45
CA ILE A 76 -1.47 7.49 9.42
C ILE A 76 -0.11 7.08 8.87
N ILE A 77 0.75 8.01 8.45
CA ILE A 77 1.98 7.65 7.73
C ILE A 77 2.93 6.77 8.54
N TRP A 78 3.07 7.05 9.83
CA TRP A 78 3.87 6.23 10.73
C TRP A 78 3.30 4.81 10.86
N PHE A 79 1.97 4.68 10.91
CA PHE A 79 1.29 3.39 10.96
C PHE A 79 1.56 2.58 9.69
N LEU A 80 1.53 3.22 8.52
CA LEU A 80 1.89 2.61 7.25
C LEU A 80 3.36 2.17 7.23
N GLY A 81 4.28 3.00 7.73
CA GLY A 81 5.71 2.65 7.83
C GLY A 81 5.97 1.42 8.71
N VAL A 82 5.29 1.30 9.84
CA VAL A 82 5.36 0.10 10.69
C VAL A 82 4.89 -1.15 9.95
N TYR A 83 3.84 -1.04 9.12
CA TYR A 83 3.38 -2.14 8.29
C TYR A 83 4.40 -2.51 7.21
N ILE A 84 4.99 -1.52 6.52
CA ILE A 84 6.06 -1.76 5.52
C ILE A 84 7.22 -2.52 6.16
N PHE A 85 7.71 -2.06 7.32
CA PHE A 85 8.77 -2.75 8.05
C PHE A 85 8.37 -4.19 8.40
N TYR A 86 7.12 -4.41 8.81
CA TYR A 86 6.59 -5.74 9.12
C TYR A 86 6.58 -6.67 7.91
N ILE A 87 6.06 -6.24 6.75
CA ILE A 87 6.01 -7.08 5.54
C ILE A 87 7.38 -7.30 4.92
N GLY A 88 8.31 -6.35 5.08
CA GLY A 88 9.70 -6.57 4.67
C GLY A 88 10.38 -7.66 5.49
N ASN A 89 10.09 -7.74 6.79
CA ASN A 89 10.73 -8.70 7.71
C ASN A 89 10.04 -10.06 7.79
N ILE A 90 8.76 -10.16 7.40
CA ILE A 90 8.02 -11.40 7.52
C ILE A 90 7.97 -12.10 6.19
N PHE A 91 8.66 -13.24 6.19
CA PHE A 91 8.62 -14.20 5.14
C PHE A 91 7.21 -14.76 4.96
N VAL A 92 6.45 -14.17 4.04
CA VAL A 92 5.26 -14.79 3.44
C VAL A 92 5.57 -14.95 1.96
N PRO A 93 5.79 -16.18 1.47
CA PRO A 93 5.96 -16.41 0.04
C PRO A 93 4.73 -15.87 -0.70
N ASP A 94 4.99 -15.02 -1.68
CA ASP A 94 3.96 -14.38 -2.50
C ASP A 94 3.59 -15.31 -3.64
N PHE A 95 2.42 -15.94 -3.56
CA PHE A 95 1.97 -16.91 -4.55
C PHE A 95 1.25 -16.27 -5.75
N ASP A 96 0.85 -14.99 -5.65
CA ASP A 96 -0.05 -14.32 -6.60
C ASP A 96 0.38 -12.88 -7.01
N GLY A 97 1.57 -12.41 -6.60
CA GLY A 97 2.04 -11.05 -6.87
C GLY A 97 1.41 -9.99 -5.95
N TYR A 98 0.88 -10.41 -4.80
CA TYR A 98 0.26 -9.52 -3.83
C TYR A 98 1.27 -8.54 -3.20
N ASN A 99 2.49 -8.98 -2.92
CA ASN A 99 3.54 -8.11 -2.41
C ASN A 99 3.98 -7.09 -3.46
N LEU A 100 3.97 -7.46 -4.75
CA LEU A 100 4.23 -6.52 -5.86
C LEU A 100 3.11 -5.47 -5.99
N LEU A 101 1.87 -5.86 -5.74
CA LEU A 101 0.73 -4.96 -5.64
C LEU A 101 0.92 -3.97 -4.49
N GLN A 102 1.21 -4.46 -3.28
CA GLN A 102 1.48 -3.63 -2.11
C GLN A 102 2.62 -2.63 -2.39
N ARG A 103 3.74 -3.11 -2.94
CA ARG A 103 4.88 -2.26 -3.28
C ARG A 103 4.55 -1.19 -4.33
N SER A 104 3.69 -1.53 -5.29
CA SER A 104 3.18 -0.57 -6.26
C SER A 104 2.23 0.45 -5.63
N GLY A 105 1.40 0.04 -4.67
CA GLY A 105 0.57 0.95 -3.88
C GLY A 105 1.43 1.95 -3.10
N ILE A 106 2.53 1.49 -2.50
CA ILE A 106 3.52 2.36 -1.86
C ILE A 106 4.11 3.34 -2.88
N GLN A 107 4.54 2.88 -4.05
CA GLN A 107 5.12 3.77 -5.06
C GLN A 107 4.14 4.82 -5.55
N PHE A 108 2.88 4.44 -5.82
CA PHE A 108 1.83 5.39 -6.18
C PHE A 108 1.54 6.39 -5.07
N LEU A 109 1.63 5.99 -3.80
CA LEU A 109 1.51 6.91 -2.67
C LEU A 109 2.62 7.97 -2.74
N LEU A 110 3.88 7.54 -2.87
CA LEU A 110 5.05 8.41 -2.93
C LEU A 110 4.99 9.39 -4.12
N ASP A 111 4.55 8.91 -5.28
CA ASP A 111 4.58 9.69 -6.52
C ASP A 111 3.38 10.63 -6.67
N ASN A 112 2.17 10.12 -6.41
CA ASN A 112 0.94 10.83 -6.75
C ASN A 112 0.40 11.71 -5.62
N PHE A 113 0.77 11.43 -4.36
CA PHE A 113 0.21 12.14 -3.20
C PHE A 113 1.14 13.20 -2.61
N LYS A 114 2.41 13.26 -3.04
CA LYS A 114 3.41 14.22 -2.51
C LYS A 114 3.00 15.70 -2.59
N GLU A 115 2.16 16.06 -3.55
CA GLU A 115 1.69 17.44 -3.75
C GLU A 115 0.41 17.75 -2.97
N PHE A 116 -0.10 16.82 -2.17
CA PHE A 116 -1.34 17.05 -1.42
C PHE A 116 -1.04 17.97 -0.24
N PRO A 117 -1.82 19.05 -0.05
CA PRO A 117 -1.61 19.95 1.07
C PRO A 117 -2.01 19.28 2.39
N VAL A 118 -1.16 19.41 3.40
CA VAL A 118 -1.43 19.02 4.80
C VAL A 118 -1.91 20.23 5.58
N THR A 119 -1.25 21.37 5.38
CA THR A 119 -1.66 22.67 5.88
C THR A 119 -1.53 23.68 4.74
N ASN A 120 -1.81 24.96 5.00
CA ASN A 120 -1.60 26.01 4.00
C ASN A 120 -0.13 26.20 3.58
N GLU A 121 0.82 25.69 4.39
CA GLU A 121 2.27 25.91 4.20
C GLU A 121 3.03 24.61 3.98
N GLU A 122 2.38 23.45 4.12
CA GLU A 122 3.03 22.14 4.15
C GLU A 122 2.37 21.18 3.14
N LEU A 123 3.20 20.50 2.35
CA LEU A 123 2.79 19.42 1.46
C LEU A 123 3.14 18.06 2.07
N LEU A 124 2.40 17.03 1.67
CA LEU A 124 2.58 15.68 2.17
C LEU A 124 3.95 15.06 1.78
N GLY A 125 4.59 15.59 0.72
CA GLY A 125 5.87 15.11 0.21
C GLY A 125 6.98 15.02 1.25
N ASP A 126 7.06 15.96 2.20
CA ASP A 126 8.09 15.93 3.25
C ASP A 126 7.91 14.72 4.18
N SER A 127 6.67 14.42 4.58
CA SER A 127 6.37 13.24 5.39
C SER A 127 6.57 11.94 4.58
N LEU A 128 6.20 11.93 3.30
CA LEU A 128 6.39 10.77 2.43
C LEU A 128 7.87 10.48 2.16
N LYS A 129 8.72 11.50 2.18
CA LYS A 129 10.16 11.31 2.07
C LYS A 129 10.72 10.48 3.24
N GLU A 130 10.23 10.68 4.46
CA GLU A 130 10.63 9.85 5.60
C GLU A 130 10.26 8.37 5.41
N LEU A 131 9.10 8.11 4.77
CA LEU A 131 8.67 6.76 4.42
C LEU A 131 9.56 6.16 3.30
N GLN A 132 9.88 6.97 2.29
CA GLN A 132 10.73 6.60 1.16
C GLN A 132 12.15 6.26 1.60
N ASP A 133 12.72 7.04 2.52
CA ASP A 133 14.08 6.88 3.04
C ASP A 133 14.14 5.88 4.22
N SER A 134 13.04 5.16 4.51
CA SER A 134 12.97 4.25 5.66
C SER A 134 13.64 2.90 5.39
N GLU A 135 14.36 2.39 6.39
CA GLU A 135 14.94 1.04 6.40
C GLU A 135 13.87 -0.05 6.14
N GLY A 136 12.62 0.19 6.57
CA GLY A 136 11.53 -0.75 6.32
C GLY A 136 11.23 -0.94 4.83
N LEU A 137 11.29 0.13 4.03
CA LEU A 137 11.07 0.04 2.60
C LEU A 137 12.26 -0.61 1.88
N GLU A 138 13.49 -0.31 2.31
CA GLU A 138 14.72 -0.96 1.83
C GLU A 138 14.66 -2.47 2.06
N ILE A 139 14.38 -2.91 3.29
CA ILE A 139 14.22 -4.34 3.62
C ILE A 139 13.12 -4.97 2.75
N PHE A 140 12.02 -4.26 2.49
CA PHE A 140 10.96 -4.81 1.64
C PHE A 140 11.43 -5.00 0.19
N ASP A 141 12.16 -4.05 -0.38
CA ASP A 141 12.75 -4.14 -1.72
C ASP A 141 13.81 -5.26 -1.82
N GLU A 142 14.65 -5.41 -0.78
CA GLU A 142 15.61 -6.52 -0.69
C GLU A 142 14.90 -7.88 -0.62
N THR A 143 13.84 -7.99 0.18
CA THR A 143 13.04 -9.20 0.31
C THR A 143 12.40 -9.59 -1.04
N LEU A 144 11.82 -8.63 -1.78
CA LEU A 144 11.29 -8.87 -3.12
C LEU A 144 12.37 -9.36 -4.10
N THR A 145 13.56 -8.74 -4.06
CA THR A 145 14.70 -9.13 -4.90
C THR A 145 15.17 -10.55 -4.57
N TYR A 146 15.35 -10.85 -3.28
CA TYR A 146 15.75 -12.17 -2.81
C TYR A 146 14.77 -13.25 -3.29
N TYR A 147 13.46 -13.00 -3.23
CA TYR A 147 12.46 -13.94 -3.74
C TYR A 147 12.61 -14.20 -5.23
N LYS A 148 12.77 -13.15 -6.03
CA LYS A 148 12.93 -13.27 -7.48
C LYS A 148 14.15 -14.13 -7.83
N GLU A 149 15.26 -13.96 -7.11
CA GLU A 149 16.51 -14.67 -7.36
C GLU A 149 16.53 -16.11 -6.82
N ASN A 150 15.75 -16.41 -5.77
CA ASN A 150 15.81 -17.68 -5.03
C ASN A 150 14.54 -18.56 -5.18
N GLN A 151 13.70 -18.30 -6.19
CA GLN A 151 12.49 -19.11 -6.46
C GLN A 151 12.77 -20.62 -6.56
N GLY A 152 13.98 -21.03 -7.00
CA GLY A 152 14.35 -22.46 -7.13
C GLY A 152 14.93 -23.12 -5.87
N PHE A 153 15.18 -22.37 -4.79
CA PHE A 153 15.80 -22.88 -3.55
C PHE A 153 14.80 -23.08 -2.40
N MET A 154 13.59 -22.55 -2.53
CA MET A 154 12.55 -22.76 -1.53
C MET A 154 11.85 -24.08 -1.82
N ASP A 155 11.84 -24.97 -0.83
CA ASP A 155 11.15 -26.27 -0.90
C ASP A 155 9.64 -26.06 -0.85
N PHE A 156 9.07 -25.71 -2.01
CA PHE A 156 7.66 -25.49 -2.21
C PHE A 156 6.86 -26.80 -2.25
N GLU A 157 7.45 -27.99 -2.02
CA GLU A 157 6.68 -29.25 -2.01
C GLU A 157 5.59 -29.29 -0.92
N SER A 158 5.68 -28.41 0.09
CA SER A 158 4.70 -28.27 1.17
C SER A 158 3.77 -27.04 1.04
N LEU A 159 3.97 -26.20 0.03
CA LEU A 159 3.22 -24.98 -0.21
C LEU A 159 2.52 -25.06 -1.58
N PRO A 160 1.35 -24.45 -1.78
CA PRO A 160 0.75 -24.39 -3.12
C PRO A 160 1.79 -23.81 -4.08
N LEU A 161 2.08 -24.51 -5.19
CA LEU A 161 3.04 -24.05 -6.19
C LEU A 161 2.76 -22.58 -6.55
N PRO A 162 3.79 -21.72 -6.71
CA PRO A 162 3.58 -20.36 -7.18
C PRO A 162 2.79 -20.41 -8.50
N LEU A 163 1.71 -19.63 -8.58
CA LEU A 163 0.85 -19.54 -9.76
C LEU A 163 1.56 -18.70 -10.85
N GLY A 164 2.69 -19.21 -11.35
CA GLY A 164 3.51 -18.54 -12.37
C GLY A 164 4.23 -17.27 -11.88
N ASP A 165 5.13 -16.75 -12.71
CA ASP A 165 5.71 -15.43 -12.46
C ASP A 165 4.60 -14.36 -12.53
N PRO A 166 4.44 -13.51 -11.51
CA PRO A 166 3.40 -12.51 -11.49
C PRO A 166 3.57 -11.52 -12.64
N VAL A 167 2.55 -11.40 -13.49
CA VAL A 167 2.56 -10.51 -14.66
C VAL A 167 2.17 -9.10 -14.24
N ARG A 168 2.95 -8.10 -14.67
CA ARG A 168 2.62 -6.67 -14.48
C ARG A 168 1.19 -6.37 -14.98
N PRO A 169 0.27 -5.90 -14.11
CA PRO A 169 -1.08 -5.56 -14.54
C PRO A 169 -1.10 -4.37 -15.51
N GLU A 170 -2.01 -4.38 -16.48
CA GLU A 170 -2.24 -3.24 -17.37
C GLU A 170 -2.53 -1.94 -16.58
N GLY A 171 -1.91 -0.83 -16.96
CA GLY A 171 -2.04 0.46 -16.28
C GLY A 171 -1.02 0.69 -15.15
N VAL A 172 -0.19 -0.30 -14.80
CA VAL A 172 0.97 -0.10 -13.92
C VAL A 172 2.16 0.41 -14.74
N PRO A 173 2.79 1.55 -14.36
CA PRO A 173 3.92 2.12 -15.10
C PRO A 173 5.17 1.22 -15.14
N GLU A 174 6.01 1.41 -16.16
CA GLU A 174 7.31 0.74 -16.28
C GLU A 174 8.31 1.12 -15.17
N THR A 175 8.08 2.24 -14.48
CA THR A 175 8.89 2.65 -13.32
C THR A 175 8.69 1.73 -12.10
N HIS A 176 7.65 0.89 -12.09
CA HIS A 176 7.42 -0.13 -11.06
C HIS A 176 8.20 -1.40 -11.43
N ILE A 177 9.52 -1.32 -11.30
CA ILE A 177 10.46 -2.32 -11.83
C ILE A 177 10.33 -3.71 -11.20
N TRP A 178 9.69 -3.83 -10.03
CA TRP A 178 9.51 -5.11 -9.32
C TRP A 178 8.62 -6.11 -10.05
N TRP A 179 7.87 -5.66 -11.07
CA TRP A 179 7.08 -6.54 -11.95
C TRP A 179 7.83 -7.04 -13.19
N SER A 180 9.07 -6.60 -13.39
CA SER A 180 9.96 -7.02 -14.49
C SER A 180 10.99 -7.99 -13.95
#